data_AF-U4KUB2-F1
#
_entry.id   AF-U4KUB2-F1
#
_cell.length_a   1.000
_cell.length_b   1.000
_cell.length_c   1.000
_cell.angle_alpha   90.00
_cell.angle_beta   90.00
_cell.angle_gamma   90.00
#
_symmetry.space_group_name_H-M   'P 1'
#
loop_
_entity.id
_entity.type
_entity.pdbx_description
1 polymer ?
#
loop_
_entity_poly.entity_id
_entity_poly.type
_entity_poly.pdbx_seq_one_letter_code
_entity_poly.pdbx_strand_id
1 'polypeptide(L)'
;MFDQALHWNKYLLEHHDLPQDSSAADPLVQWASKYNTIQNLKLLLWSFKQAGVPLVGSTAVAALQSRRNAKEAIKIILEDCTLFPAEQLGDEFWYTLFEAGLDPMTIVKIAQLRAPAGHYGPKTVQKASQVLTGGPEVAIQILEGAGLLHDGSDLTAIPEVANTDTPTISNDIDGAANTKIQFQLNRNDLYGALDSISRFSQEGINISHETLWYLSRVLLRERRMGMRPSKHPHIIKGRTQDVDILARTLIDLKKTGTPILWNIWTEVIKRLGMTGNLDALEMLLITLLDLLHDPAAPVQSKENPLRKVFEAVKTRAFVEWGIIHGPMLWGVWMLRRMKEKGLHVDERSIQRAVFVRVVRYGDNVSITEPPIIELSKLRQIMRKVERTWGGKLWEGGATELMKRVEKEHAKLLLDRKKLRTVWHPEQGLISGKGFRSKRKTDTRGRLTSSDIS
;
A
#
# COMPACT_ATOMS: atom_id res chain seq x y z
N MET A 1 -20.47 -16.38 -30.23
CA MET A 1 -21.76 -16.62 -29.55
C MET A 1 -22.09 -15.54 -28.52
N PHE A 2 -21.22 -15.24 -27.55
CA PHE A 2 -21.53 -14.24 -26.52
C PHE A 2 -21.48 -12.76 -26.98
N ASP A 3 -20.70 -12.41 -28.01
CA ASP A 3 -20.79 -11.07 -28.63
C ASP A 3 -22.15 -10.86 -29.32
N GLN A 4 -22.73 -11.92 -29.88
CA GLN A 4 -24.10 -11.90 -30.40
C GLN A 4 -25.11 -11.75 -29.26
N ALA A 5 -24.89 -12.39 -28.10
CA ALA A 5 -25.75 -12.24 -26.93
C ALA A 5 -25.74 -10.79 -26.37
N LEU A 6 -24.59 -10.11 -26.36
CA LEU A 6 -24.52 -8.68 -26.03
C LEU A 6 -25.29 -7.82 -27.04
N HIS A 7 -25.18 -8.16 -28.33
CA HIS A 7 -25.92 -7.47 -29.39
C HIS A 7 -27.43 -7.66 -29.24
N TRP A 8 -27.89 -8.89 -29.00
CA TRP A 8 -29.29 -9.20 -28.72
C TRP A 8 -29.79 -8.50 -27.47
N ASN A 9 -29.02 -8.49 -26.38
CA ASN A 9 -29.38 -7.75 -25.17
C ASN A 9 -29.61 -6.27 -25.48
N LYS A 10 -28.70 -5.62 -26.22
CA LYS A 10 -28.87 -4.22 -26.63
C LYS A 10 -30.11 -4.03 -27.51
N TYR A 11 -30.32 -4.92 -28.47
CA TYR A 11 -31.46 -4.88 -29.39
C TYR A 11 -32.79 -4.99 -28.64
N LEU A 12 -32.91 -5.93 -27.69
CA LEU A 12 -34.11 -6.15 -26.89
C LEU A 12 -34.43 -4.92 -26.01
N LEU A 13 -33.41 -4.35 -25.36
CA LEU A 13 -33.56 -3.13 -24.58
C LEU A 13 -34.00 -1.93 -25.43
N GLU A 14 -33.47 -1.79 -26.66
CA GLU A 14 -33.84 -0.72 -27.61
C GLU A 14 -35.29 -0.85 -28.13
N HIS A 15 -35.81 -2.08 -28.20
CA HIS A 15 -37.19 -2.38 -28.66
C HIS A 15 -38.19 -2.51 -27.52
N HIS A 16 -37.81 -2.15 -26.28
CA HIS A 16 -38.63 -2.28 -25.07
C HIS A 16 -39.11 -3.71 -24.78
N ASP A 17 -38.41 -4.72 -25.29
CA ASP A 17 -38.63 -6.12 -24.91
C ASP A 17 -37.79 -6.42 -23.66
N LEU A 18 -38.31 -5.96 -22.51
CA LEU A 18 -37.58 -5.92 -21.26
C LEU A 18 -37.85 -7.17 -20.43
N PRO A 19 -36.80 -7.80 -19.86
CA PRO A 19 -37.01 -8.85 -18.88
C PRO A 19 -37.62 -8.28 -17.60
N GLN A 20 -38.28 -9.13 -16.81
CA GLN A 20 -38.86 -8.75 -15.53
C GLN A 20 -37.82 -8.17 -14.56
N ASP A 21 -36.61 -8.72 -14.58
CA ASP A 21 -35.45 -8.24 -13.85
C ASP A 21 -34.14 -8.69 -14.54
N SER A 22 -33.01 -8.28 -13.99
CA SER A 22 -31.69 -8.61 -14.55
C SER A 22 -31.23 -10.05 -14.40
N SER A 23 -31.91 -10.91 -13.62
CA SER A 23 -31.48 -12.30 -13.38
C SER A 23 -31.48 -13.14 -14.66
N ALA A 24 -32.37 -12.84 -15.61
CA ALA A 24 -32.41 -13.46 -16.93
C ALA A 24 -31.09 -13.27 -17.71
N ALA A 25 -30.32 -12.23 -17.37
CA ALA A 25 -29.03 -11.92 -17.96
C ALA A 25 -27.83 -12.40 -17.13
N ASP A 26 -28.03 -13.13 -16.02
CA ASP A 26 -26.93 -13.60 -15.16
C ASP A 26 -25.86 -14.38 -15.94
N PRO A 27 -26.18 -15.32 -16.85
CA PRO A 27 -25.16 -16.00 -17.65
C PRO A 27 -24.34 -15.05 -18.52
N LEU A 28 -24.97 -13.99 -19.04
CA LEU A 28 -24.30 -12.95 -19.83
C LEU A 28 -23.39 -12.09 -18.95
N VAL A 29 -23.83 -11.75 -17.74
CA VAL A 29 -23.06 -11.01 -16.73
C VAL A 29 -21.86 -11.83 -16.25
N GLN A 30 -22.04 -13.13 -15.99
CA GLN A 30 -20.95 -14.05 -15.64
C GLN A 30 -19.90 -14.08 -16.76
N TRP A 31 -20.34 -14.25 -18.02
CA TRP A 31 -19.44 -14.25 -19.16
C TRP A 31 -18.69 -12.91 -19.31
N ALA A 32 -19.42 -11.79 -19.23
CA ALA A 32 -18.84 -10.45 -19.33
C ALA A 32 -17.82 -10.19 -18.22
N SER A 33 -18.13 -10.65 -17.00
CA SER A 33 -17.24 -10.55 -15.86
C SER A 33 -15.97 -11.41 -16.04
N LYS A 34 -16.11 -12.64 -16.54
CA LYS A 34 -14.99 -13.60 -16.66
C LYS A 34 -14.05 -13.33 -17.83
N TYR A 35 -14.59 -12.95 -18.98
CA TYR A 35 -13.84 -12.92 -20.25
C TYR A 35 -13.75 -11.55 -20.91
N ASN A 36 -14.51 -10.55 -20.43
CA ASN A 36 -14.60 -9.25 -21.07
C ASN A 36 -13.96 -8.12 -20.23
N THR A 37 -13.88 -6.93 -20.83
CA THR A 37 -13.34 -5.74 -20.17
C THR A 37 -14.28 -5.24 -19.07
N ILE A 38 -13.70 -4.61 -18.05
CA ILE A 38 -14.45 -4.00 -16.95
C ILE A 38 -15.44 -2.94 -17.44
N GLN A 39 -15.10 -2.23 -18.52
CA GLN A 39 -15.95 -1.25 -19.19
C GLN A 39 -17.22 -1.89 -19.76
N ASN A 40 -17.10 -3.07 -20.37
CA ASN A 40 -18.25 -3.77 -20.96
C ASN A 40 -19.20 -4.31 -19.89
N LEU A 41 -18.67 -4.83 -18.77
CA LEU A 41 -19.50 -5.20 -17.62
C LEU A 41 -20.25 -3.97 -17.06
N LYS A 42 -19.55 -2.83 -16.91
CA LYS A 42 -20.18 -1.59 -16.47
C LYS A 42 -21.28 -1.13 -17.42
N LEU A 43 -21.02 -1.13 -18.73
CA LEU A 43 -22.01 -0.76 -19.75
C LEU A 43 -23.24 -1.68 -19.75
N LEU A 44 -23.03 -2.99 -19.58
CA LEU A 44 -24.11 -3.97 -19.49
C LEU A 44 -25.03 -3.69 -18.30
N LEU A 45 -24.46 -3.54 -17.09
CA LEU A 45 -25.24 -3.23 -15.89
C LEU A 45 -25.95 -1.88 -15.99
N TRP A 46 -25.28 -0.88 -16.58
CA TRP A 46 -25.90 0.43 -16.84
C TRP A 46 -27.05 0.34 -17.83
N SER A 47 -26.98 -0.52 -18.85
CA SER A 47 -28.05 -0.66 -19.84
C SER A 47 -29.37 -1.15 -19.21
N PHE A 48 -29.31 -2.08 -18.25
CA PHE A 48 -30.49 -2.52 -17.50
C PHE A 48 -31.12 -1.37 -16.73
N LYS A 49 -30.29 -0.61 -16.00
CA LYS A 49 -30.77 0.54 -15.23
C LYS A 49 -31.41 1.61 -16.13
N GLN A 50 -30.80 1.94 -17.27
CA GLN A 50 -31.33 2.94 -18.20
C GLN A 50 -32.64 2.50 -18.83
N ALA A 51 -32.82 1.19 -19.05
CA ALA A 51 -34.05 0.61 -19.54
C ALA A 51 -35.13 0.42 -18.46
N GLY A 52 -34.84 0.74 -17.19
CA GLY A 52 -35.77 0.54 -16.07
C GLY A 52 -35.92 -0.91 -15.62
N VAL A 53 -35.00 -1.80 -16.03
CA VAL A 53 -34.97 -3.20 -15.59
C VAL A 53 -34.38 -3.28 -14.17
N PRO A 54 -35.10 -3.84 -13.19
CA PRO A 54 -34.62 -3.99 -11.82
C PRO A 54 -33.32 -4.82 -11.75
N LEU A 55 -32.33 -4.29 -11.06
CA LEU A 55 -31.09 -4.99 -10.75
C LEU A 55 -31.25 -5.77 -9.44
N VAL A 56 -31.09 -7.09 -9.49
CA VAL A 56 -31.32 -8.02 -8.37
C VAL A 56 -30.02 -8.60 -7.84
N GLY A 57 -30.03 -9.12 -6.61
CA GLY A 57 -28.83 -9.61 -5.92
C GLY A 57 -28.08 -10.72 -6.67
N SER A 58 -28.78 -11.61 -7.38
CA SER A 58 -28.16 -12.71 -8.14
C SER A 58 -27.21 -12.18 -9.23
N THR A 59 -27.57 -11.07 -9.88
CA THR A 59 -26.75 -10.39 -10.89
C THR A 59 -25.46 -9.82 -10.30
N ALA A 60 -25.53 -9.28 -9.08
CA ALA A 60 -24.34 -8.81 -8.36
C ALA A 60 -23.43 -9.98 -7.98
N VAL A 61 -24.00 -11.07 -7.46
CA VAL A 61 -23.27 -12.32 -7.13
C VAL A 61 -22.60 -12.90 -8.37
N ALA A 62 -23.33 -13.01 -9.48
CA ALA A 62 -22.83 -13.47 -10.77
C ALA A 62 -21.61 -12.67 -11.26
N ALA A 63 -21.68 -11.34 -11.13
CA ALA A 63 -20.57 -10.45 -11.47
C ALA A 63 -19.36 -10.67 -10.55
N LEU A 64 -19.58 -10.83 -9.24
CA LEU A 64 -18.52 -11.03 -8.25
C LEU A 64 -17.79 -12.37 -8.42
N GLN A 65 -18.52 -13.48 -8.47
CA GLN A 65 -17.95 -14.83 -8.52
C GLN A 65 -17.17 -15.10 -9.81
N SER A 66 -17.60 -14.48 -10.93
CA SER A 66 -17.01 -14.75 -12.23
C SER A 66 -15.76 -13.90 -12.52
N ARG A 67 -15.48 -12.85 -11.73
CA ARG A 67 -14.36 -11.94 -11.99
C ARG A 67 -13.06 -12.50 -11.42
N ARG A 68 -11.98 -12.47 -12.22
CA ARG A 68 -10.63 -12.83 -11.73
C ARG A 68 -10.14 -11.97 -10.56
N ASN A 69 -10.62 -10.73 -10.49
CA ASN A 69 -10.29 -9.78 -9.43
C ASN A 69 -11.60 -9.22 -8.85
N ALA A 70 -12.08 -9.81 -7.76
CA ALA A 70 -13.33 -9.40 -7.12
C ALA A 70 -13.34 -7.90 -6.77
N LYS A 71 -12.20 -7.31 -6.40
CA LYS A 71 -12.09 -5.87 -6.08
C LYS A 71 -12.52 -4.96 -7.24
N GLU A 72 -12.30 -5.37 -8.48
CA GLU A 72 -12.77 -4.64 -9.66
C GLU A 72 -14.29 -4.72 -9.85
N ALA A 73 -14.87 -5.91 -9.66
CA ALA A 73 -16.32 -6.10 -9.75
C ALA A 73 -17.04 -5.31 -8.63
N ILE A 74 -16.52 -5.37 -7.41
CA ILE A 74 -17.00 -4.61 -6.25
C ILE A 74 -16.95 -3.12 -6.55
N LYS A 75 -15.84 -2.65 -7.13
CA LYS A 75 -15.71 -1.26 -7.53
C LYS A 75 -16.84 -0.85 -8.49
N ILE A 76 -17.21 -1.65 -9.49
CA ILE A 76 -18.37 -1.32 -10.36
C ILE A 76 -19.70 -1.36 -9.59
N ILE A 77 -19.92 -2.42 -8.82
CA ILE A 77 -21.17 -2.66 -8.08
C ILE A 77 -21.38 -1.56 -7.02
N LEU A 78 -20.29 -1.00 -6.47
CA LEU A 78 -20.33 -0.03 -5.38
C LEU A 78 -19.99 1.42 -5.75
N GLU A 79 -19.19 1.70 -6.79
CA GLU A 79 -18.84 3.09 -7.18
C GLU A 79 -20.04 3.89 -7.65
N ASP A 80 -20.99 3.24 -8.33
CA ASP A 80 -22.26 3.86 -8.66
C ASP A 80 -23.30 3.36 -7.66
N CYS A 81 -23.37 4.01 -6.50
CA CYS A 81 -24.23 3.71 -5.33
C CYS A 81 -25.73 3.52 -5.64
N THR A 82 -26.14 3.61 -6.89
CA THR A 82 -27.51 3.59 -7.38
C THR A 82 -27.79 2.44 -8.34
N LEU A 83 -26.83 1.54 -8.61
CA LEU A 83 -27.06 0.38 -9.48
C LEU A 83 -27.89 -0.70 -8.78
N PHE A 84 -27.46 -1.14 -7.60
CA PHE A 84 -28.19 -2.12 -6.80
C PHE A 84 -28.80 -1.43 -5.58
N PRO A 85 -30.14 -1.47 -5.42
CA PRO A 85 -30.80 -1.10 -4.18
C PRO A 85 -30.30 -1.98 -3.03
N ALA A 86 -30.17 -1.43 -1.83
CA ALA A 86 -29.61 -2.17 -0.68
C ALA A 86 -30.52 -3.35 -0.28
N GLU A 87 -31.84 -3.21 -0.49
CA GLU A 87 -32.87 -4.23 -0.28
C GLU A 87 -32.61 -5.50 -1.10
N GLN A 88 -31.94 -5.36 -2.25
CA GLN A 88 -31.65 -6.45 -3.17
C GLN A 88 -30.34 -7.18 -2.82
N LEU A 89 -29.58 -6.69 -1.84
CA LEU A 89 -28.32 -7.28 -1.37
C LEU A 89 -28.58 -8.15 -0.14
N GLY A 90 -28.92 -9.41 -0.39
CA GLY A 90 -29.22 -10.41 0.64
C GLY A 90 -28.03 -11.29 1.03
N ASP A 91 -28.32 -12.38 1.75
CA ASP A 91 -27.34 -13.30 2.34
C ASP A 91 -26.27 -13.78 1.36
N GLU A 92 -26.66 -14.21 0.15
CA GLU A 92 -25.72 -14.75 -0.84
C GLU A 92 -24.68 -13.71 -1.30
N PHE A 93 -25.08 -12.44 -1.37
CA PHE A 93 -24.19 -11.36 -1.77
C PHE A 93 -23.11 -11.11 -0.72
N TRP A 94 -23.51 -10.98 0.55
CA TRP A 94 -22.57 -10.75 1.64
C TRP A 94 -21.65 -11.96 1.87
N TYR A 95 -22.20 -13.18 1.82
CA TYR A 95 -21.41 -14.40 1.80
C TYR A 95 -20.33 -14.37 0.71
N THR A 96 -20.73 -14.03 -0.53
CA THR A 96 -19.80 -13.95 -1.67
C THR A 96 -18.72 -12.89 -1.47
N LEU A 97 -19.03 -11.75 -0.83
CA LEU A 97 -18.03 -10.73 -0.50
C LEU A 97 -16.98 -11.25 0.50
N PHE A 98 -17.40 -12.00 1.53
CA PHE A 98 -16.47 -12.64 2.46
C PHE A 98 -15.65 -13.74 1.79
N GLU A 99 -16.26 -14.55 0.93
CA GLU A 99 -15.57 -15.60 0.18
C GLU A 99 -14.56 -15.06 -0.82
N ALA A 100 -14.81 -13.89 -1.40
CA ALA A 100 -13.92 -13.21 -2.34
C ALA A 100 -12.57 -12.75 -1.73
N GLY A 101 -12.32 -13.01 -0.44
CA GLY A 101 -11.04 -12.73 0.23
C GLY A 101 -10.78 -11.24 0.41
N LEU A 102 -11.85 -10.45 0.54
CA LEU A 102 -11.71 -9.04 0.88
C LEU A 102 -11.28 -8.88 2.34
N ASP A 103 -10.57 -7.78 2.57
CA ASP A 103 -10.29 -7.33 3.92
C ASP A 103 -11.61 -7.14 4.69
N PRO A 104 -11.80 -7.76 5.86
CA PRO A 104 -13.10 -7.77 6.53
C PRO A 104 -13.59 -6.37 6.90
N MET A 105 -12.66 -5.46 7.22
CA MET A 105 -12.96 -4.04 7.46
C MET A 105 -13.48 -3.33 6.22
N THR A 106 -13.06 -3.75 5.03
CA THR A 106 -13.62 -3.25 3.77
C THR A 106 -15.07 -3.69 3.63
N ILE A 107 -15.40 -4.94 3.96
CA ILE A 107 -16.78 -5.45 3.93
C ILE A 107 -17.65 -4.69 4.93
N VAL A 108 -17.18 -4.49 6.16
CA VAL A 108 -17.90 -3.70 7.18
C VAL A 108 -18.15 -2.27 6.72
N LYS A 109 -17.18 -1.61 6.07
CA LYS A 109 -17.39 -0.27 5.49
C LYS A 109 -18.42 -0.27 4.38
N ILE A 110 -18.42 -1.30 3.53
CA ILE A 110 -19.43 -1.47 2.48
C ILE A 110 -20.82 -1.65 3.11
N ALA A 111 -20.92 -2.49 4.14
CA ALA A 111 -22.12 -2.68 4.92
C ALA A 111 -22.62 -1.35 5.52
N GLN A 112 -21.75 -0.57 6.17
CA GLN A 112 -22.10 0.75 6.71
C GLN A 112 -22.61 1.74 5.65
N LEU A 113 -22.05 1.70 4.45
CA LEU A 113 -22.51 2.55 3.33
C LEU A 113 -23.86 2.09 2.75
N ARG A 114 -24.26 0.84 2.98
CA ARG A 114 -25.48 0.20 2.46
C ARG A 114 -26.49 -0.16 3.55
N ALA A 115 -26.18 0.23 4.79
CA ALA A 115 -26.80 -0.23 6.02
C ALA A 115 -28.34 -0.15 6.04
N PRO A 116 -29.01 0.95 5.65
CA PRO A 116 -30.41 1.11 6.02
C PRO A 116 -31.38 0.07 5.45
N ALA A 117 -30.97 -0.77 4.49
CA ALA A 117 -31.86 -1.76 3.89
C ALA A 117 -31.20 -3.08 3.45
N GLY A 118 -29.91 -3.31 3.76
CA GLY A 118 -29.23 -4.56 3.40
C GLY A 118 -29.59 -5.69 4.36
N HIS A 119 -29.76 -6.91 3.84
CA HIS A 119 -30.11 -8.09 4.65
C HIS A 119 -29.00 -9.13 4.66
N TYR A 120 -28.79 -9.79 5.80
CA TYR A 120 -27.87 -10.93 5.93
C TYR A 120 -28.56 -12.15 6.55
N GLY A 121 -28.03 -13.33 6.28
CA GLY A 121 -28.58 -14.60 6.75
C GLY A 121 -27.49 -15.57 7.21
N PRO A 122 -27.79 -16.89 7.28
CA PRO A 122 -26.96 -17.87 7.96
C PRO A 122 -25.63 -18.11 7.24
N LYS A 123 -25.61 -18.03 5.90
CA LYS A 123 -24.37 -18.23 5.14
C LYS A 123 -23.39 -17.10 5.42
N THR A 124 -23.88 -15.87 5.44
CA THR A 124 -23.06 -14.70 5.78
C THR A 124 -22.51 -14.81 7.18
N VAL A 125 -23.34 -15.16 8.18
CA VAL A 125 -22.88 -15.32 9.56
C VAL A 125 -21.82 -16.42 9.67
N GLN A 126 -22.05 -17.58 9.04
CA GLN A 126 -21.09 -18.68 9.04
C GLN A 126 -19.74 -18.27 8.42
N LYS A 127 -19.77 -17.53 7.29
CA LYS A 127 -18.52 -17.11 6.65
C LYS A 127 -17.85 -15.96 7.40
N ALA A 128 -18.63 -15.04 7.92
CA ALA A 128 -18.16 -13.92 8.72
C ALA A 128 -17.52 -14.41 10.02
N SER A 129 -18.07 -15.43 10.70
CA SER A 129 -17.49 -15.98 11.92
C SER A 129 -16.12 -16.63 11.71
N GLN A 130 -15.93 -17.29 10.55
CA GLN A 130 -14.64 -17.83 10.13
C GLN A 130 -13.62 -16.71 9.86
N VAL A 131 -14.06 -15.60 9.27
CA VAL A 131 -13.19 -14.53 8.77
C VAL A 131 -12.88 -13.46 9.82
N LEU A 132 -13.84 -13.13 10.69
CA LEU A 132 -13.76 -12.06 11.70
C LEU A 132 -13.21 -12.52 13.05
N THR A 133 -12.94 -13.83 13.23
CA THR A 133 -12.41 -14.45 14.46
C THR A 133 -13.20 -14.05 15.73
N GLY A 134 -14.22 -14.83 16.08
CA GLY A 134 -15.02 -14.57 17.28
C GLY A 134 -16.30 -15.39 17.44
N GLY A 135 -16.51 -16.41 16.61
CA GLY A 135 -17.77 -17.16 16.59
C GLY A 135 -18.92 -16.39 15.92
N PRO A 136 -20.09 -17.03 15.77
CA PRO A 136 -21.25 -16.47 15.08
C PRO A 136 -21.85 -15.25 15.80
N GLU A 137 -21.83 -15.21 17.14
CA GLU A 137 -22.39 -14.11 17.93
C GLU A 137 -21.64 -12.79 17.69
N VAL A 138 -20.30 -12.84 17.65
CA VAL A 138 -19.47 -11.66 17.37
C VAL A 138 -19.67 -11.21 15.92
N ALA A 139 -19.79 -12.16 14.98
CA ALA A 139 -20.07 -11.83 13.58
C ALA A 139 -21.41 -11.10 13.44
N ILE A 140 -22.47 -11.57 14.11
CA ILE A 140 -23.79 -10.93 14.15
C ILE A 140 -23.67 -9.51 14.71
N GLN A 141 -23.04 -9.32 15.86
CA GLN A 141 -22.87 -7.99 16.46
C GLN A 141 -22.12 -7.02 15.53
N ILE A 142 -21.12 -7.50 14.79
CA ILE A 142 -20.39 -6.68 13.82
C ILE A 142 -21.26 -6.32 12.61
N LEU A 143 -22.04 -7.27 12.07
CA LEU A 143 -22.92 -7.04 10.92
C LEU A 143 -24.08 -6.09 11.28
N GLU A 144 -24.70 -6.27 12.44
CA GLU A 144 -25.74 -5.38 12.98
C GLU A 144 -25.17 -4.01 13.37
N GLY A 145 -23.95 -3.98 13.95
CA GLY A 145 -23.22 -2.74 14.22
C GLY A 145 -22.80 -1.99 12.95
N ALA A 146 -22.65 -2.70 11.84
CA ALA A 146 -22.51 -2.12 10.51
C ALA A 146 -23.85 -1.68 9.90
N GLY A 147 -24.96 -1.98 10.57
CA GLY A 147 -26.32 -1.58 10.22
C GLY A 147 -27.04 -2.52 9.26
N LEU A 148 -26.52 -3.72 8.99
CA LEU A 148 -27.26 -4.73 8.21
C LEU A 148 -28.39 -5.32 9.05
N LEU A 149 -29.50 -5.63 8.39
CA LEU A 149 -30.66 -6.26 9.01
C LEU A 149 -30.57 -7.77 8.86
N HIS A 150 -30.92 -8.48 9.92
CA HIS A 150 -31.07 -9.92 9.86
C HIS A 150 -32.31 -10.28 9.02
N ASP A 151 -32.20 -11.20 8.07
CA ASP A 151 -33.28 -11.56 7.15
C ASP A 151 -34.44 -12.36 7.78
N GLY A 152 -34.32 -12.68 9.08
CA GLY A 152 -35.33 -13.40 9.86
C GLY A 152 -35.27 -14.92 9.71
N SER A 153 -34.29 -15.45 8.97
CA SER A 153 -34.07 -16.88 8.85
C SER A 153 -33.51 -17.50 10.14
N ASP A 154 -33.79 -18.78 10.37
CA ASP A 154 -33.35 -19.43 11.60
C ASP A 154 -31.83 -19.68 11.60
N LEU A 155 -31.10 -18.93 12.44
CA LEU A 155 -29.65 -19.07 12.62
C LEU A 155 -29.25 -20.37 13.33
N THR A 156 -30.21 -21.13 13.89
CA THR A 156 -29.92 -22.40 14.57
C THR A 156 -29.60 -23.54 13.59
N ALA A 157 -29.82 -23.33 12.28
CA ALA A 157 -29.49 -24.30 11.24
C ALA A 157 -28.02 -24.26 10.77
N ILE A 158 -27.14 -23.47 11.43
CA ILE A 158 -25.70 -23.49 11.13
C ILE A 158 -25.16 -24.85 11.61
N PRO A 159 -24.69 -25.73 10.70
CA PRO A 159 -24.16 -27.02 11.13
C PRO A 159 -22.97 -26.77 12.04
N GLU A 160 -23.03 -27.28 13.28
CA GLU A 160 -21.90 -27.35 14.18
C GLU A 160 -20.73 -27.96 13.42
N VAL A 161 -19.80 -27.11 12.99
CA VAL A 161 -18.54 -27.57 12.46
C VAL A 161 -17.87 -28.25 13.65
N ALA A 162 -17.71 -29.57 13.56
CA ALA A 162 -17.07 -30.39 14.59
C ALA A 162 -15.75 -29.73 14.99
N ASN A 163 -15.76 -29.07 16.14
CA ASN A 163 -14.59 -28.52 16.79
C ASN A 163 -13.70 -29.70 17.17
N THR A 164 -12.67 -29.93 16.36
CA THR A 164 -11.47 -30.62 16.84
C THR A 164 -10.64 -29.57 17.57
N ASP A 165 -10.31 -29.92 18.81
CA ASP A 165 -9.38 -29.28 19.73
C ASP A 165 -9.89 -28.06 20.51
N THR A 166 -10.17 -28.34 21.78
CA THR A 166 -10.37 -27.37 22.87
C THR A 166 -9.11 -26.50 23.02
N PRO A 167 -9.18 -25.15 22.92
CA PRO A 167 -8.04 -24.30 23.19
C PRO A 167 -7.94 -23.99 24.69
N THR A 168 -6.74 -24.16 25.19
CA THR A 168 -6.22 -23.71 26.47
C THR A 168 -6.58 -22.23 26.74
N ILE A 169 -7.01 -21.93 27.96
CA ILE A 169 -7.49 -20.63 28.49
C ILE A 169 -6.56 -19.42 28.21
N SER A 170 -5.31 -19.63 27.77
CA SER A 170 -4.39 -18.53 27.39
C SER A 170 -4.78 -17.82 26.07
N ASN A 171 -5.45 -18.51 25.15
CA ASN A 171 -5.77 -17.92 23.83
C ASN A 171 -6.89 -16.86 23.90
N ASP A 172 -7.79 -16.97 24.88
CA ASP A 172 -8.91 -16.02 25.02
C ASP A 172 -8.46 -14.65 25.52
N ILE A 173 -7.46 -14.61 26.40
CA ILE A 173 -6.91 -13.36 26.95
C ILE A 173 -6.15 -12.60 25.86
N ASP A 174 -5.29 -13.31 25.11
CA ASP A 174 -4.57 -12.74 23.96
C ASP A 174 -5.57 -12.23 22.90
N GLY A 175 -6.61 -13.01 22.60
CA GLY A 175 -7.68 -12.63 21.67
C GLY A 175 -8.41 -11.35 22.10
N ALA A 176 -8.89 -11.29 23.34
CA ALA A 176 -9.59 -10.12 23.87
C ALA A 176 -8.73 -8.85 23.88
N ALA A 177 -7.44 -8.98 24.25
CA ALA A 177 -6.50 -7.87 24.23
C ALA A 177 -6.29 -7.30 22.81
N ASN A 178 -6.11 -8.18 21.82
CA ASN A 178 -5.97 -7.80 20.42
C ASN A 178 -7.23 -7.13 19.88
N THR A 179 -8.42 -7.68 20.16
CA THR A 179 -9.71 -7.09 19.79
C THR A 179 -9.89 -5.70 20.40
N LYS A 180 -9.51 -5.51 21.66
CA LYS A 180 -9.56 -4.19 22.32
C LYS A 180 -8.67 -3.16 21.61
N ILE A 181 -7.43 -3.52 21.29
CA ILE A 181 -6.50 -2.61 20.58
C ILE A 181 -7.08 -2.26 19.20
N GLN A 182 -7.55 -3.25 18.45
CA GLN A 182 -8.15 -3.04 17.13
C GLN A 182 -9.39 -2.15 17.21
N PHE A 183 -10.22 -2.32 18.23
CA PHE A 183 -11.39 -1.46 18.48
C PHE A 183 -10.99 -0.01 18.77
N GLN A 184 -9.96 0.22 19.61
CA GLN A 184 -9.44 1.58 19.87
C GLN A 184 -8.90 2.22 18.59
N LEU A 185 -8.13 1.47 17.79
CA LEU A 185 -7.63 1.93 16.49
C LEU A 185 -8.78 2.28 15.53
N ASN A 186 -9.86 1.50 15.51
CA ASN A 186 -11.06 1.76 14.71
C ASN A 186 -11.75 3.08 15.08
N ARG A 187 -11.75 3.44 16.38
CA ARG A 187 -12.35 4.69 16.87
C ARG A 187 -11.42 5.91 16.74
N ASN A 188 -10.28 5.76 16.08
CA ASN A 188 -9.20 6.75 16.04
C ASN A 188 -8.64 7.11 17.44
N ASP A 189 -8.82 6.25 18.44
CA ASP A 189 -8.19 6.38 19.75
C ASP A 189 -6.77 5.80 19.73
N LEU A 190 -5.88 6.49 19.01
CA LEU A 190 -4.51 6.05 18.83
C LEU A 190 -3.73 6.01 20.15
N TYR A 191 -3.91 7.00 21.02
CA TYR A 191 -3.21 7.04 22.30
C TYR A 191 -3.65 5.91 23.22
N GLY A 192 -4.96 5.64 23.31
CA GLY A 192 -5.47 4.51 24.06
C GLY A 192 -5.02 3.16 23.50
N ALA A 193 -4.91 3.04 22.17
CA ALA A 193 -4.36 1.84 21.54
C ALA A 193 -2.88 1.63 21.87
N LEU A 194 -2.05 2.69 21.81
CA LEU A 194 -0.62 2.61 22.15
C LEU A 194 -0.39 2.31 23.63
N ASP A 195 -1.20 2.89 24.53
CA ASP A 195 -1.17 2.59 25.96
C ASP A 195 -1.55 1.13 26.23
N SER A 196 -2.63 0.63 25.62
CA SER A 196 -3.02 -0.78 25.68
C SER A 196 -1.91 -1.70 25.19
N ILE A 197 -1.27 -1.39 24.06
CA ILE A 197 -0.14 -2.17 23.51
C ILE A 197 1.02 -2.21 24.51
N SER A 198 1.41 -1.06 25.07
CA SER A 198 2.51 -0.97 26.02
C SER A 198 2.21 -1.80 27.27
N ARG A 199 1.00 -1.67 27.82
CA ARG A 199 0.58 -2.39 29.03
C ARG A 199 0.53 -3.90 28.79
N PHE A 200 -0.13 -4.34 27.74
CA PHE A 200 -0.27 -5.76 27.41
C PHE A 200 1.09 -6.41 27.10
N SER A 201 1.98 -5.69 26.43
CA SER A 201 3.36 -6.12 26.20
C SER A 201 4.14 -6.32 27.51
N GLN A 202 3.96 -5.45 28.51
CA GLN A 202 4.58 -5.59 29.83
C GLN A 202 3.98 -6.75 30.64
N GLU A 203 2.70 -7.04 30.44
CA GLU A 203 1.99 -8.18 31.04
C GLU A 203 2.33 -9.53 30.36
N GLY A 204 3.12 -9.52 29.29
CA GLY A 204 3.51 -10.72 28.55
C GLY A 204 2.42 -11.24 27.60
N ILE A 205 1.38 -10.45 27.34
CA ILE A 205 0.28 -10.77 26.41
C ILE A 205 0.79 -10.61 24.98
N ASN A 206 0.48 -11.58 24.11
CA ASN A 206 0.97 -11.55 22.75
C ASN A 206 0.16 -10.59 21.88
N ILE A 207 0.84 -9.59 21.31
CA ILE A 207 0.23 -8.73 20.29
C ILE A 207 0.31 -9.44 18.94
N SER A 208 -0.86 -9.72 18.36
CA SER A 208 -0.99 -10.48 17.11
C SER A 208 -0.43 -9.71 15.92
N HIS A 209 -0.05 -10.45 14.87
CA HIS A 209 0.47 -9.88 13.64
C HIS A 209 -0.55 -8.97 12.94
N GLU A 210 -1.83 -9.32 13.01
CA GLU A 210 -2.96 -8.58 12.45
C GLU A 210 -3.10 -7.22 13.15
N THR A 211 -3.02 -7.19 14.48
CA THR A 211 -3.05 -5.96 15.27
C THR A 211 -1.87 -5.06 14.95
N LEU A 212 -0.65 -5.61 14.84
CA LEU A 212 0.54 -4.83 14.44
C LEU A 212 0.45 -4.29 13.02
N TRP A 213 -0.07 -5.10 12.10
CA TRP A 213 -0.30 -4.66 10.73
C TRP A 213 -1.35 -3.55 10.68
N TYR A 214 -2.42 -3.68 11.45
CA TYR A 214 -3.48 -2.68 11.51
C TYR A 214 -2.99 -1.37 12.12
N LEU A 215 -2.27 -1.43 13.25
CA LEU A 215 -1.56 -0.29 13.83
C LEU A 215 -0.66 0.39 12.77
N SER A 216 0.11 -0.40 12.03
CA SER A 216 1.00 0.13 11.00
C SER A 216 0.21 0.86 9.91
N ARG A 217 -0.97 0.39 9.48
CA ARG A 217 -1.80 1.09 8.47
C ARG A 217 -2.44 2.37 9.00
N VAL A 218 -2.88 2.36 10.25
CA VAL A 218 -3.49 3.53 10.89
C VAL A 218 -2.47 4.66 11.06
N LEU A 219 -1.27 4.31 11.54
CA LEU A 219 -0.16 5.26 11.67
C LEU A 219 0.41 5.65 10.30
N LEU A 220 0.73 4.65 9.47
CA LEU A 220 1.37 4.82 8.19
C LEU A 220 0.33 4.78 7.05
N ARG A 221 -0.09 5.95 6.54
CA ARG A 221 -0.97 6.07 5.36
C ARG A 221 -0.56 5.11 4.24
N GLU A 222 -1.51 4.54 3.49
CA GLU A 222 -1.19 3.73 2.30
C GLU A 222 -0.27 4.47 1.32
N ARG A 223 0.80 3.80 0.92
CA ARG A 223 1.79 4.38 0.01
C ARG A 223 1.35 4.14 -1.42
N ARG A 224 1.21 5.21 -2.20
CA ARG A 224 1.17 5.10 -3.67
C ARG A 224 2.55 4.71 -4.18
N MET A 225 2.66 3.58 -4.88
CA MET A 225 3.93 3.15 -5.45
C MET A 225 4.53 4.23 -6.35
N GLY A 226 5.84 4.46 -6.24
CA GLY A 226 6.56 5.48 -7.00
C GLY A 226 6.46 6.91 -6.46
N MET A 227 5.60 7.18 -5.47
CA MET A 227 5.44 8.51 -4.88
C MET A 227 6.11 8.59 -3.49
N ARG A 228 6.58 9.80 -3.13
CA ARG A 228 7.04 10.08 -1.77
C ARG A 228 5.85 10.04 -0.80
N PRO A 229 6.05 9.65 0.48
CA PRO A 229 5.02 9.77 1.50
C PRO A 229 4.48 11.20 1.59
N SER A 230 3.17 11.34 1.84
CA SER A 230 2.55 12.65 2.02
C SER A 230 3.22 13.37 3.20
N LYS A 231 3.54 14.65 3.03
CA LYS A 231 4.15 15.48 4.08
C LYS A 231 3.13 15.99 5.11
N HIS A 232 1.84 15.81 4.84
CA HIS A 232 0.79 16.28 5.74
C HIS A 232 0.63 15.31 6.92
N PRO A 233 0.58 15.82 8.17
CA PRO A 233 0.32 14.99 9.33
C PRO A 233 -1.00 14.23 9.15
N HIS A 234 -1.01 12.92 9.45
CA HIS A 234 -2.21 12.07 9.34
C HIS A 234 -3.10 12.19 10.59
N ILE A 235 -2.50 11.97 11.76
CA ILE A 235 -3.20 11.96 13.05
C ILE A 235 -2.44 12.84 14.05
N ILE A 236 -1.11 12.76 14.04
CA ILE A 236 -0.25 13.47 14.99
C ILE A 236 0.37 14.70 14.31
N LYS A 237 0.29 15.85 14.99
CA LYS A 237 0.80 17.14 14.48
C LYS A 237 2.33 17.15 14.46
N GLY A 238 2.91 16.82 13.31
CA GLY A 238 4.34 16.97 13.07
C GLY A 238 4.75 16.18 11.83
N ARG A 239 5.87 16.57 11.22
CA ARG A 239 6.46 15.78 10.13
C ARG A 239 7.07 14.51 10.74
N THR A 240 6.75 13.34 10.20
CA THR A 240 7.32 12.00 10.52
C THR A 240 7.12 11.45 11.94
N GLN A 241 6.41 12.16 12.82
CA GLN A 241 6.16 11.68 14.18
C GLN A 241 5.39 10.35 14.23
N ASP A 242 4.52 10.10 13.25
CA ASP A 242 3.83 8.83 13.05
C ASP A 242 4.79 7.66 12.82
N VAL A 243 5.81 7.87 11.99
CA VAL A 243 6.86 6.88 11.72
C VAL A 243 7.75 6.66 12.94
N ASP A 244 8.10 7.74 13.65
CA ASP A 244 8.96 7.66 14.84
C ASP A 244 8.26 6.93 15.99
N ILE A 245 6.96 7.19 16.20
CA ILE A 245 6.15 6.52 17.21
C ILE A 245 6.05 5.02 16.88
N LEU A 246 5.71 4.68 15.64
CA LEU A 246 5.66 3.27 15.25
C LEU A 246 7.02 2.59 15.43
N ALA A 247 8.11 3.24 15.03
CA ALA A 247 9.46 2.68 15.20
C ALA A 247 9.78 2.37 16.67
N ARG A 248 9.46 3.30 17.59
CA ARG A 248 9.65 3.10 19.04
C ARG A 248 8.77 1.96 19.57
N THR A 249 7.48 1.95 19.24
CA THR A 249 6.56 0.89 19.66
C THR A 249 7.04 -0.49 19.20
N LEU A 250 7.51 -0.61 17.96
CA LEU A 250 8.05 -1.88 17.46
C LEU A 250 9.36 -2.27 18.15
N ILE A 251 10.23 -1.30 18.50
CA ILE A 251 11.45 -1.58 19.26
C ILE A 251 11.09 -2.14 20.63
N ASP A 252 10.13 -1.52 21.32
CA ASP A 252 9.73 -1.92 22.66
C ASP A 252 9.08 -3.32 22.64
N LEU A 253 8.16 -3.57 21.71
CA LEU A 253 7.57 -4.89 21.49
C LEU A 253 8.62 -5.95 21.17
N LYS A 254 9.63 -5.61 20.36
CA LYS A 254 10.69 -6.57 20.05
C LYS A 254 11.52 -6.91 21.28
N LYS A 255 11.77 -5.94 22.16
CA LYS A 255 12.49 -6.15 23.44
C LYS A 255 11.71 -7.02 24.41
N THR A 256 10.38 -6.94 24.41
CA THR A 256 9.52 -7.83 25.22
C THR A 256 9.33 -9.21 24.60
N GLY A 257 10.00 -9.51 23.48
CA GLY A 257 9.96 -10.82 22.82
C GLY A 257 8.84 -10.99 21.80
N THR A 258 8.02 -9.96 21.55
CA THR A 258 6.93 -10.05 20.55
C THR A 258 7.52 -10.23 19.15
N PRO A 259 7.04 -11.21 18.36
CA PRO A 259 7.50 -11.41 16.99
C PRO A 259 6.96 -10.30 16.08
N ILE A 260 7.85 -9.63 15.36
CA ILE A 260 7.50 -8.53 14.45
C ILE A 260 7.80 -8.94 13.02
N LEU A 261 6.82 -8.76 12.14
CA LEU A 261 6.99 -9.05 10.72
C LEU A 261 8.00 -8.08 10.08
N TRP A 262 8.93 -8.64 9.30
CA TRP A 262 10.03 -7.92 8.65
C TRP A 262 9.56 -6.86 7.62
N ASN A 263 8.36 -7.03 7.07
CA ASN A 263 7.74 -6.09 6.14
C ASN A 263 7.39 -4.76 6.83
N ILE A 264 6.99 -4.78 8.12
CA ILE A 264 6.72 -3.57 8.90
C ILE A 264 8.00 -2.77 9.10
N TRP A 265 9.09 -3.42 9.53
CA TRP A 265 10.42 -2.79 9.63
C TRP A 265 10.88 -2.18 8.32
N THR A 266 10.68 -2.92 7.23
CA THR A 266 11.04 -2.48 5.89
C THR A 266 10.30 -1.19 5.50
N GLU A 267 9.02 -1.06 5.85
CA GLU A 267 8.22 0.12 5.55
C GLU A 267 8.65 1.33 6.40
N VAL A 268 8.91 1.14 7.69
CA VAL A 268 9.43 2.21 8.58
C VAL A 268 10.76 2.75 8.06
N ILE A 269 11.72 1.86 7.76
CA ILE A 269 13.04 2.22 7.19
C ILE A 269 12.88 3.02 5.89
N LYS A 270 12.00 2.55 4.98
CA LYS A 270 11.73 3.24 3.71
C LYS A 270 11.19 4.65 3.94
N ARG A 271 10.27 4.83 4.88
CA ARG A 271 9.66 6.15 5.14
C ARG A 271 10.63 7.13 5.74
N LEU A 272 11.43 6.73 6.73
CA LEU A 272 12.47 7.60 7.30
C LEU A 272 13.46 8.03 6.21
N GLY A 273 13.92 7.09 5.38
CA GLY A 273 14.78 7.36 4.24
C GLY A 273 14.19 8.30 3.20
N MET A 274 12.95 8.06 2.77
CA MET A 274 12.27 8.88 1.75
C MET A 274 11.86 10.28 2.25
N THR A 275 11.66 10.43 3.55
CA THR A 275 11.31 11.72 4.16
C THR A 275 12.55 12.55 4.51
N GLY A 276 13.73 11.94 4.46
CA GLY A 276 15.02 12.54 4.76
C GLY A 276 15.32 12.66 6.25
N ASN A 277 14.60 11.94 7.12
CA ASN A 277 14.88 11.90 8.55
C ASN A 277 16.04 10.92 8.82
N LEU A 278 17.25 11.32 8.42
CA LEU A 278 18.43 10.47 8.44
C LEU A 278 18.90 10.15 9.87
N ASP A 279 18.73 11.08 10.82
CA ASP A 279 19.12 10.86 12.22
C ASP A 279 18.24 9.77 12.87
N ALA A 280 16.92 9.84 12.69
CA ALA A 280 16.02 8.80 13.18
C ALA A 280 16.25 7.46 12.46
N LEU A 281 16.54 7.49 11.15
CA LEU A 281 16.91 6.30 10.40
C LEU A 281 18.19 5.67 10.96
N GLU A 282 19.23 6.46 11.20
CA GLU A 282 20.49 6.01 11.76
C GLU A 282 20.29 5.33 13.11
N MET A 283 19.59 6.00 14.03
CA MET A 283 19.25 5.47 15.34
C MET A 283 18.49 4.15 15.25
N LEU A 284 17.50 4.06 14.34
CA LEU A 284 16.76 2.83 14.11
C LEU A 284 17.65 1.72 13.56
N LEU A 285 18.49 2.01 12.56
CA LEU A 285 19.36 1.00 11.94
C LEU A 285 20.36 0.43 12.95
N ILE A 286 20.97 1.27 13.79
CA ILE A 286 21.88 0.84 14.87
C ILE A 286 21.11 -0.03 15.88
N THR A 287 19.94 0.43 16.32
CA THR A 287 19.11 -0.30 17.29
C THR A 287 18.69 -1.68 16.74
N LEU A 288 18.30 -1.76 15.47
CA LEU A 288 17.93 -3.02 14.82
C LEU A 288 19.11 -3.95 14.65
N LEU A 289 20.32 -3.43 14.37
CA LEU A 289 21.51 -4.26 14.34
C LEU A 289 21.75 -4.91 15.70
N ASP A 290 21.66 -4.14 16.78
CA ASP A 290 21.89 -4.66 18.14
C ASP A 290 20.78 -5.64 18.57
N LEU A 291 19.53 -5.37 18.24
CA LEU A 291 18.38 -6.23 18.59
C LEU A 291 18.29 -7.52 17.77
N LEU A 292 18.80 -7.54 16.55
CA LEU A 292 18.69 -8.68 15.63
C LEU A 292 20.02 -9.40 15.43
N HIS A 293 21.09 -8.95 16.10
CA HIS A 293 22.38 -9.62 16.04
C HIS A 293 22.27 -10.99 16.70
N ASP A 294 22.45 -12.03 15.89
CA ASP A 294 22.62 -13.39 16.35
C ASP A 294 24.07 -13.81 16.09
N PRO A 295 24.91 -13.94 17.14
CA PRO A 295 26.32 -14.28 16.97
C PRO A 295 26.53 -15.71 16.44
N ALA A 296 25.52 -16.59 16.56
CA ALA A 296 25.59 -17.95 16.05
C ALA A 296 25.21 -18.05 14.56
N ALA A 297 24.49 -17.06 14.02
CA ALA A 297 24.04 -17.07 12.64
C ALA A 297 25.17 -16.69 11.67
N PRO A 298 25.48 -17.51 10.64
CA PRO A 298 26.48 -17.14 9.65
C PRO A 298 26.11 -15.82 8.95
N VAL A 299 27.07 -14.91 8.85
CA VAL A 299 26.89 -13.57 8.25
C VAL A 299 26.34 -13.63 6.82
N GLN A 300 26.69 -14.67 6.06
CA GLN A 300 26.23 -14.88 4.69
C GLN A 300 25.00 -15.79 4.55
N SER A 301 24.42 -16.27 5.66
CA SER A 301 23.23 -17.12 5.61
C SER A 301 22.00 -16.32 5.13
N LYS A 302 21.11 -16.97 4.38
CA LYS A 302 19.79 -16.40 4.07
C LYS A 302 18.87 -16.37 5.29
N GLU A 303 19.15 -17.22 6.27
CA GLU A 303 18.40 -17.26 7.53
C GLU A 303 18.83 -16.20 8.53
N ASN A 304 19.94 -15.50 8.27
CA ASN A 304 20.36 -14.39 9.12
C ASN A 304 19.27 -13.30 9.15
N PRO A 305 18.69 -12.97 10.33
CA PRO A 305 17.62 -11.98 10.46
C PRO A 305 18.01 -10.61 9.89
N LEU A 306 19.29 -10.23 10.04
CA LEU A 306 19.83 -8.98 9.48
C LEU A 306 19.72 -8.95 7.96
N ARG A 307 19.88 -10.10 7.29
CA ARG A 307 19.79 -10.16 5.83
C ARG A 307 18.36 -10.03 5.31
N LYS A 308 17.37 -10.55 6.06
CA LYS A 308 15.94 -10.39 5.75
C LYS A 308 15.51 -8.92 5.86
N VAL A 309 16.03 -8.20 6.87
CA VAL A 309 15.75 -6.76 7.04
C VAL A 309 16.56 -5.92 6.05
N PHE A 310 17.86 -6.22 5.84
CA PHE A 310 18.81 -5.42 5.07
C PHE A 310 19.25 -6.07 3.76
N GLU A 311 18.30 -6.36 2.88
CA GLU A 311 18.59 -6.86 1.53
C GLU A 311 19.46 -5.89 0.72
N ALA A 312 20.20 -6.40 -0.27
CA ALA A 312 21.10 -5.62 -1.12
C ALA A 312 20.41 -4.43 -1.84
N VAL A 313 19.13 -4.57 -2.19
CA VAL A 313 18.36 -3.47 -2.77
C VAL A 313 18.17 -2.31 -1.77
N LYS A 314 18.04 -2.64 -0.48
CA LYS A 314 17.84 -1.66 0.60
C LYS A 314 19.16 -1.01 1.00
N THR A 315 20.27 -1.75 1.05
CA THR A 315 21.60 -1.17 1.31
C THR A 315 21.95 -0.10 0.27
N ARG A 316 21.63 -0.37 -1.00
CA ARG A 316 21.71 0.63 -2.07
C ARG A 316 20.85 1.87 -1.78
N ALA A 317 19.63 1.69 -1.29
CA ALA A 317 18.74 2.82 -0.98
C ALA A 317 19.32 3.76 0.09
N PHE A 318 20.10 3.26 1.06
CA PHE A 318 20.75 4.10 2.07
C PHE A 318 21.76 5.08 1.47
N VAL A 319 22.58 4.61 0.52
CA VAL A 319 23.49 5.47 -0.24
C VAL A 319 22.71 6.50 -1.05
N GLU A 320 21.62 6.08 -1.68
CA GLU A 320 20.78 6.99 -2.46
C GLU A 320 20.11 8.07 -1.58
N TRP A 321 19.58 7.71 -0.41
CA TRP A 321 18.98 8.68 0.51
C TRP A 321 20.01 9.63 1.11
N GLY A 322 21.20 9.16 1.46
CA GLY A 322 22.30 10.02 1.90
C GLY A 322 22.66 11.08 0.87
N ILE A 323 22.69 10.72 -0.43
CA ILE A 323 22.95 11.66 -1.52
C ILE A 323 21.79 12.65 -1.71
N ILE A 324 20.54 12.22 -1.57
CA ILE A 324 19.36 13.08 -1.80
C ILE A 324 19.10 14.03 -0.63
N HIS A 325 19.26 13.56 0.61
CA HIS A 325 18.71 14.21 1.80
C HIS A 325 19.77 14.66 2.80
N GLY A 326 21.01 14.20 2.70
CA GLY A 326 22.04 14.47 3.70
C GLY A 326 23.42 14.71 3.10
N PRO A 327 24.47 14.55 3.93
CA PRO A 327 25.82 14.52 3.44
C PRO A 327 25.95 13.36 2.43
N MET A 328 26.51 13.65 1.26
CA MET A 328 26.67 12.68 0.14
C MET A 328 27.20 11.31 0.58
N LEU A 329 28.00 11.27 1.65
CA LEU A 329 28.70 10.08 2.15
C LEU A 329 27.99 9.39 3.32
N TRP A 330 26.88 9.93 3.85
CA TRP A 330 26.18 9.37 5.02
C TRP A 330 25.83 7.90 4.82
N GLY A 331 25.24 7.55 3.67
CA GLY A 331 24.86 6.16 3.42
C GLY A 331 26.04 5.20 3.29
N VAL A 332 27.19 5.67 2.78
CA VAL A 332 28.42 4.85 2.71
C VAL A 332 28.99 4.65 4.11
N TRP A 333 29.07 5.72 4.90
CA TRP A 333 29.52 5.67 6.28
C TRP A 333 28.63 4.75 7.12
N MET A 334 27.31 4.86 6.97
CA MET A 334 26.36 4.01 7.68
C MET A 334 26.58 2.54 7.31
N LEU A 335 26.65 2.21 6.02
CA LEU A 335 26.90 0.83 5.58
C LEU A 335 28.20 0.24 6.12
N ARG A 336 29.26 1.04 6.23
CA ARG A 336 30.51 0.61 6.88
C ARG A 336 30.26 0.26 8.34
N ARG A 337 29.56 1.12 9.07
CA ARG A 337 29.21 0.89 10.48
C ARG A 337 28.34 -0.36 10.66
N MET A 338 27.43 -0.62 9.72
CA MET A 338 26.65 -1.87 9.71
C MET A 338 27.54 -3.10 9.45
N LYS A 339 28.51 -3.00 8.53
CA LYS A 339 29.50 -4.06 8.24
C LYS A 339 30.36 -4.37 9.47
N GLU A 340 30.81 -3.35 10.19
CA GLU A 340 31.55 -3.48 11.45
C GLU A 340 30.73 -4.21 12.54
N LYS A 341 29.40 -4.10 12.50
CA LYS A 341 28.45 -4.83 13.37
C LYS A 341 28.02 -6.21 12.83
N GLY A 342 28.69 -6.73 11.81
CA GLY A 342 28.47 -8.07 11.28
C GLY A 342 27.44 -8.19 10.15
N LEU A 343 26.95 -7.08 9.58
CA LEU A 343 26.12 -7.14 8.38
C LEU A 343 26.99 -7.44 7.15
N HIS A 344 26.60 -8.42 6.34
CA HIS A 344 27.17 -8.58 5.01
C HIS A 344 26.72 -7.44 4.09
N VAL A 345 27.67 -6.64 3.62
CA VAL A 345 27.41 -5.56 2.64
C VAL A 345 28.11 -5.89 1.34
N ASP A 346 27.34 -6.04 0.27
CA ASP A 346 27.86 -6.21 -1.09
C ASP A 346 28.43 -4.90 -1.62
N GLU A 347 29.75 -4.88 -1.83
CA GLU A 347 30.49 -3.71 -2.31
C GLU A 347 30.04 -3.29 -3.72
N ARG A 348 29.59 -4.25 -4.55
CA ARG A 348 29.05 -3.93 -5.90
C ARG A 348 27.78 -3.09 -5.81
N SER A 349 26.97 -3.31 -4.77
CA SER A 349 25.77 -2.53 -4.52
C SER A 349 26.10 -1.07 -4.16
N ILE A 350 27.18 -0.84 -3.39
CA ILE A 350 27.69 0.51 -3.08
C ILE A 350 28.21 1.19 -4.35
N GLN A 351 29.10 0.51 -5.10
CA GLN A 351 29.65 1.03 -6.35
C GLN A 351 28.53 1.45 -7.31
N ARG A 352 27.51 0.60 -7.47
CA ARG A 352 26.37 0.87 -8.36
C ARG A 352 25.50 2.02 -7.86
N ALA A 353 25.26 2.12 -6.55
CA ALA A 353 24.49 3.22 -5.97
C ALA A 353 25.16 4.57 -6.21
N VAL A 354 26.46 4.66 -5.90
CA VAL A 354 27.29 5.85 -6.14
C VAL A 354 27.30 6.17 -7.63
N PHE A 355 27.58 5.18 -8.49
CA PHE A 355 27.59 5.38 -9.95
C PHE A 355 26.27 5.95 -10.46
N VAL A 356 25.14 5.27 -10.20
CA VAL A 356 23.82 5.69 -10.70
C VAL A 356 23.48 7.10 -10.24
N ARG A 357 23.86 7.48 -9.02
CA ARG A 357 23.53 8.80 -8.48
C ARG A 357 24.48 9.88 -8.93
N VAL A 358 25.78 9.62 -9.04
CA VAL A 358 26.72 10.56 -9.64
C VAL A 358 26.30 10.83 -11.09
N VAL A 359 26.07 9.79 -11.90
CA VAL A 359 25.60 9.92 -13.30
C VAL A 359 24.28 10.67 -13.45
N ARG A 360 23.36 10.55 -12.47
CA ARG A 360 22.02 11.16 -12.56
C ARG A 360 21.89 12.54 -11.90
N TYR A 361 22.77 12.90 -10.97
CA TYR A 361 22.60 14.07 -10.09
C TYR A 361 23.89 14.88 -9.88
N GLY A 362 24.81 14.89 -10.84
CA GLY A 362 25.88 15.89 -10.80
C GLY A 362 25.30 17.29 -10.58
N ASP A 363 25.70 17.92 -9.47
CA ASP A 363 25.32 19.24 -8.94
C ASP A 363 23.96 19.82 -9.33
N ASN A 364 22.89 19.55 -8.58
CA ASN A 364 21.65 20.36 -8.57
C ASN A 364 21.04 20.72 -9.95
N VAL A 365 21.39 20.00 -11.01
CA VAL A 365 20.86 20.25 -12.33
C VAL A 365 19.46 19.66 -12.37
N SER A 366 18.50 20.52 -12.75
CA SER A 366 17.16 20.14 -13.16
C SER A 366 17.18 18.81 -13.93
N ILE A 367 16.19 17.94 -13.68
CA ILE A 367 15.96 16.64 -14.36
C ILE A 367 15.96 16.76 -15.90
N THR A 368 15.97 17.98 -16.45
CA THR A 368 15.94 18.30 -17.87
C THR A 368 17.28 18.19 -18.60
N GLU A 369 18.43 18.34 -17.93
CA GLU A 369 19.76 18.39 -18.58
C GLU A 369 20.75 17.37 -17.98
N PRO A 370 21.59 16.73 -18.82
CA PRO A 370 22.55 15.75 -18.34
C PRO A 370 23.67 16.43 -17.54
N PRO A 371 24.10 15.86 -16.39
CA PRO A 371 25.20 16.42 -15.64
C PRO A 371 26.52 16.19 -16.37
N ILE A 372 27.20 17.27 -16.75
CA ILE A 372 28.60 17.22 -17.19
C ILE A 372 29.45 17.10 -15.92
N ILE A 373 29.82 15.87 -15.55
CA ILE A 373 30.71 15.65 -14.40
C ILE A 373 32.12 15.52 -14.93
N GLU A 374 32.97 16.47 -14.55
CA GLU A 374 34.38 16.40 -14.86
C GLU A 374 35.05 15.15 -14.23
N LEU A 375 35.95 14.54 -15.00
CA LEU A 375 36.80 13.42 -14.59
C LEU A 375 37.50 13.65 -13.23
N SER A 376 37.99 14.86 -13.02
CA SER A 376 38.64 15.34 -11.79
C SER A 376 37.72 15.19 -10.58
N LYS A 377 36.45 15.60 -10.74
CA LYS A 377 35.43 15.59 -9.70
C LYS A 377 34.95 14.17 -9.39
N LEU A 378 34.76 13.34 -10.41
CA LEU A 378 34.44 11.92 -10.18
C LEU A 378 35.56 11.23 -9.39
N ARG A 379 36.83 11.46 -9.77
CA ARG A 379 37.99 10.95 -9.01
C ARG A 379 37.95 11.40 -7.56
N GLN A 380 37.62 12.65 -7.30
CA GLN A 380 37.51 13.19 -5.93
C GLN A 380 36.38 12.51 -5.15
N ILE A 381 35.21 12.33 -5.75
CA ILE A 381 34.07 11.62 -5.14
C ILE A 381 34.46 10.19 -4.80
N MET A 382 35.06 9.45 -5.75
CA MET A 382 35.50 8.08 -5.53
C MET A 382 36.48 7.97 -4.37
N ARG A 383 37.52 8.83 -4.35
CA ARG A 383 38.48 8.86 -3.23
C ARG A 383 37.80 9.14 -1.89
N LYS A 384 36.83 10.06 -1.85
CA LYS A 384 36.05 10.34 -0.62
C LYS A 384 35.23 9.12 -0.20
N VAL A 385 34.62 8.42 -1.14
CA VAL A 385 33.84 7.20 -0.87
C VAL A 385 34.74 6.07 -0.36
N GLU A 386 35.89 5.79 -1.00
CA GLU A 386 36.83 4.74 -0.54
C GLU A 386 37.39 5.04 0.85
N ARG A 387 37.75 6.31 1.11
CA ARG A 387 38.18 6.74 2.46
C ARG A 387 37.08 6.52 3.50
N THR A 388 35.85 6.87 3.16
CA THR A 388 34.70 6.69 4.06
C THR A 388 34.42 5.21 4.29
N TRP A 389 34.47 4.39 3.24
CA TRP A 389 34.31 2.95 3.28
C TRP A 389 35.42 2.23 4.05
N GLY A 390 36.63 2.78 4.07
CA GLY A 390 37.79 2.17 4.73
C GLY A 390 38.45 1.05 3.91
N GLY A 391 38.27 1.06 2.58
CA GLY A 391 38.83 0.05 1.70
C GLY A 391 38.74 0.45 0.23
N LYS A 392 39.50 -0.25 -0.64
CA LYS A 392 39.38 -0.07 -2.08
C LYS A 392 38.05 -0.65 -2.55
N LEU A 393 37.26 0.17 -3.23
CA LEU A 393 36.02 -0.28 -3.86
C LEU A 393 36.21 -0.46 -5.36
N TRP A 394 37.09 0.29 -6.02
CA TRP A 394 37.22 0.25 -7.48
C TRP A 394 38.58 -0.28 -7.93
N GLU A 395 38.62 -1.55 -8.34
CA GLU A 395 39.84 -2.21 -8.84
C GLU A 395 40.40 -1.55 -10.12
N GLY A 396 39.53 -1.14 -11.06
CA GLY A 396 39.91 -0.47 -12.31
C GLY A 396 40.12 1.06 -12.19
N GLY A 397 39.99 1.60 -10.97
CA GLY A 397 40.09 3.04 -10.72
C GLY A 397 39.02 3.89 -11.42
N ALA A 398 39.21 5.21 -11.39
CA ALA A 398 38.23 6.17 -11.91
C ALA A 398 38.07 6.15 -13.43
N THR A 399 39.12 5.76 -14.16
CA THR A 399 39.12 5.77 -15.63
C THR A 399 38.17 4.71 -16.20
N GLU A 400 38.13 3.51 -15.62
CA GLU A 400 37.20 2.45 -16.03
C GLU A 400 35.75 2.78 -15.65
N LEU A 401 35.55 3.41 -14.47
CA LEU A 401 34.23 3.89 -14.08
C LEU A 401 33.72 4.97 -15.04
N MET A 402 34.59 5.87 -15.50
CA MET A 402 34.25 6.92 -16.47
C MET A 402 33.85 6.36 -17.83
N LYS A 403 34.57 5.36 -18.35
CA LYS A 403 34.15 4.67 -19.58
C LYS A 403 32.74 4.10 -19.45
N ARG A 404 32.39 3.56 -18.27
CA ARG A 404 31.04 3.08 -17.98
C ARG A 404 30.03 4.22 -17.87
N VAL A 405 30.40 5.34 -17.24
CA VAL A 405 29.56 6.56 -17.16
C VAL A 405 29.24 7.06 -18.57
N GLU A 406 30.27 7.23 -19.41
CA GLU A 406 30.16 7.70 -20.79
C GLU A 406 29.29 6.76 -21.64
N LYS A 407 29.48 5.44 -21.52
CA LYS A 407 28.67 4.43 -22.22
C LYS A 407 27.19 4.47 -21.81
N GLU A 408 26.90 4.51 -20.51
CA GLU A 408 25.52 4.59 -20.01
C GLU A 408 24.86 5.93 -20.36
N HIS A 409 25.63 7.02 -20.34
CA HIS A 409 25.15 8.32 -20.77
C HIS A 409 24.81 8.33 -22.26
N ALA A 410 25.68 7.78 -23.13
CA ALA A 410 25.41 7.65 -24.55
C ALA A 410 24.13 6.82 -24.83
N LYS A 411 23.89 5.77 -24.03
CA LYS A 411 22.67 4.97 -24.10
C LYS A 411 21.42 5.76 -23.71
N LEU A 412 21.47 6.52 -22.61
CA LEU A 412 20.37 7.38 -22.18
C LEU A 412 20.01 8.44 -23.23
N LEU A 413 21.02 9.01 -23.90
CA LEU A 413 20.81 9.95 -25.02
C LEU A 413 20.12 9.28 -26.21
N LEU A 414 20.51 8.04 -26.54
CA LEU A 414 19.91 7.27 -27.64
C LEU A 414 18.46 6.90 -27.34
N ASP A 415 18.15 6.44 -26.12
CA ASP A 415 16.79 6.10 -25.70
C ASP A 415 15.88 7.34 -25.69
N ARG A 416 16.41 8.51 -25.32
CA ARG A 416 15.66 9.78 -25.37
C ARG A 416 15.41 10.26 -26.80
N LYS A 417 16.37 10.08 -27.72
CA LYS A 417 16.16 10.33 -29.16
C LYS A 417 15.06 9.42 -29.70
N LYS A 418 15.07 8.13 -29.35
CA LYS A 418 14.02 7.17 -29.72
C LYS A 418 12.64 7.58 -29.21
N LEU A 419 12.53 8.02 -27.95
CA LEU A 419 11.27 8.51 -27.37
C LEU A 419 10.76 9.80 -28.05
N ARG A 420 11.64 10.65 -28.58
CA ARG A 420 11.26 11.82 -29.38
C ARG A 420 10.83 11.46 -30.80
N THR A 421 11.43 10.44 -31.41
CA THR A 421 11.08 9.97 -32.77
C THR A 421 9.83 9.07 -32.82
N VAL A 422 9.38 8.52 -31.68
CA VAL A 422 8.12 7.73 -31.60
C VAL A 422 6.87 8.63 -31.48
N TRP A 423 7.03 9.96 -31.49
CA TRP A 423 5.92 10.88 -31.69
C TRP A 423 5.67 11.05 -33.21
N HIS A 424 4.71 10.28 -33.74
CA HIS A 424 4.29 10.35 -35.14
C HIS A 424 3.16 11.40 -35.35
N PRO A 425 3.03 11.94 -36.58
CA PRO A 425 2.43 13.25 -36.91
C PRO A 425 0.91 13.25 -37.14
N GLU A 426 0.15 12.43 -36.41
CA GLU A 426 -1.30 12.27 -36.65
C GLU A 426 -2.19 13.06 -35.67
N GLN A 427 -1.70 14.20 -35.17
CA GLN A 427 -2.59 15.25 -34.69
C GLN A 427 -2.29 16.51 -35.49
N GLY A 428 -3.19 16.77 -36.44
CA GLY A 428 -3.14 17.91 -37.33
C GLY A 428 -3.02 19.23 -36.58
N LEU A 429 -2.53 20.24 -37.32
CA LEU A 429 -2.44 21.62 -36.88
C LEU A 429 -3.68 22.06 -36.08
N ILE A 430 -3.50 22.26 -34.78
CA ILE A 430 -4.22 23.30 -34.05
C ILE A 430 -3.16 24.27 -33.56
N SER A 431 -3.18 25.48 -34.14
CA SER A 431 -2.34 26.60 -33.75
C SER A 431 -2.71 27.09 -32.35
N GLY A 432 -2.13 26.48 -31.33
CA GLY A 432 -2.25 26.93 -29.94
C GLY A 432 -1.06 27.81 -29.54
N LYS A 433 -1.20 29.14 -29.70
CA LYS A 433 -0.30 30.13 -29.11
C LYS A 433 -0.11 29.88 -27.60
N GLY A 434 1.14 29.84 -27.15
CA GLY A 434 1.55 30.38 -25.84
C GLY A 434 1.53 29.45 -24.63
N PHE A 435 2.60 28.67 -24.43
CA PHE A 435 3.00 28.20 -23.10
C PHE A 435 4.18 29.04 -22.59
N ARG A 436 3.92 30.32 -22.30
CA ARG A 436 4.78 31.12 -21.41
C ARG A 436 4.38 30.78 -19.98
N SER A 437 5.30 30.16 -19.26
CA SER A 437 5.28 30.03 -17.80
C SER A 437 5.05 31.42 -17.16
N LYS A 438 3.83 31.67 -16.67
CA LYS A 438 3.60 32.76 -15.73
C LYS A 438 4.08 32.29 -14.35
N ARG A 439 5.28 32.73 -13.97
CA ARG A 439 5.65 32.89 -12.56
C ARG A 439 4.60 33.80 -11.92
N LYS A 440 3.82 33.27 -10.97
CA LYS A 440 3.08 34.10 -10.02
C LYS A 440 4.11 34.71 -9.07
N THR A 441 4.43 35.98 -9.29
CA THR A 441 4.95 36.87 -8.24
C THR A 441 3.80 37.18 -7.30
N ASP A 442 3.96 36.77 -6.05
CA ASP A 442 3.04 37.02 -4.95
C ASP A 442 3.36 38.41 -4.38
N THR A 443 2.67 39.45 -4.87
CA THR A 443 2.68 40.77 -4.25
C THR A 443 1.62 40.80 -3.15
N ARG A 444 2.07 40.62 -1.91
CA ARG A 444 1.30 40.99 -0.71
C ARG A 444 1.09 42.51 -0.72
N GLY A 445 -0.11 42.95 -1.06
CA GLY A 445 -0.59 44.30 -0.74
C GLY A 445 -0.85 44.40 0.77
N ARG A 446 -0.03 45.17 1.47
CA ARG A 446 -0.35 45.76 2.77
C ARG A 446 -1.38 46.86 2.52
N LEU A 447 -2.55 46.76 3.14
CA LEU A 447 -3.40 47.92 3.41
C LEU A 447 -2.83 48.61 4.65
N THR A 448 -2.36 49.84 4.49
CA THR A 448 -2.14 50.79 5.60
C THR A 448 -3.24 51.84 5.54
N SER A 449 -3.89 52.06 6.67
CA SER A 449 -4.80 53.17 6.93
C SER A 449 -4.03 54.46 7.18
N SER A 450 -4.36 55.51 6.42
CA SER A 450 -4.08 56.95 6.64
C SER A 450 -4.56 57.60 5.33
N ASP A 451 -5.50 58.54 5.25
CA ASP A 451 -5.72 59.79 5.98
C ASP A 451 -7.23 60.14 5.88
N ILE A 452 -7.92 60.59 6.93
CA ILE A 452 -7.99 61.98 7.39
C ILE A 452 -8.17 62.97 6.23
N SER A 453 -9.43 63.24 5.88
CA SER A 453 -10.08 64.58 5.82
C SER A 453 -11.48 64.43 5.25
#